data_AF-A0A3B9BNJ2-F1
#
_entry.id   AF-A0A3B9BNJ2-F1
#
_cell.length_a   1.000
_cell.length_b   1.000
_cell.length_c   1.000
_cell.angle_alpha   90.00
_cell.angle_beta   90.00
_cell.angle_gamma   90.00
#
_symmetry.space_group_name_H-M   'P 1'
#
loop_
_entity.id
_entity.type
_entity.pdbx_description
1 polymer ?
#
loop_
_entity_poly.entity_id
_entity_poly.type
_entity_poly.pdbx_seq_one_letter_code
_entity_poly.pdbx_strand_id
1 'polypeptide(L)' 'GAHRTSMWQDLDQGRPMEIDALVKSVQELGALTKTATPTIDTVLALTQLRAKTAGLYHP' A
#
# COMPACT_ATOMS: atom_id res chain seq x y z
N GLY A 1 -5.16 -8.06 -16.93
CA GLY A 1 -3.83 -8.56 -17.34
C GLY A 1 -3.39 -7.82 -18.58
N ALA A 2 -2.11 -7.44 -18.65
CA ALA A 2 -1.45 -6.45 -19.53
C ALA A 2 -1.42 -4.99 -19.03
N HIS A 3 -2.42 -4.52 -18.27
CA HIS A 3 -2.36 -3.17 -17.68
C HIS A 3 -1.60 -3.16 -16.35
N ARG A 4 -0.58 -2.29 -16.24
CA ARG A 4 0.08 -1.97 -14.97
C ARG A 4 -0.83 -1.05 -14.17
N THR A 5 -1.06 -1.37 -12.90
CA THR A 5 -1.79 -0.49 -11.97
C THR A 5 -0.99 0.80 -11.74
N SER A 6 -1.64 1.88 -11.30
CA SER A 6 -0.97 3.17 -11.05
C SER A 6 0.21 3.03 -10.08
N MET A 7 -0.01 2.43 -8.91
CA MET A 7 1.08 2.21 -7.92
C MET A 7 2.24 1.35 -8.45
N TRP A 8 2.00 0.46 -9.42
CA TRP A 8 3.10 -0.26 -10.07
C TRP A 8 3.91 0.69 -10.96
N GLN A 9 3.24 1.55 -11.73
CA GLN A 9 3.94 2.54 -12.53
C GLN A 9 4.73 3.52 -11.66
N ASP A 10 4.23 3.91 -10.49
CA ASP A 10 4.96 4.73 -9.53
C ASP A 10 6.24 4.04 -9.06
N LEU A 11 6.14 2.76 -8.71
CA LEU A 11 7.29 1.93 -8.33
C LEU A 11 8.34 1.86 -9.45
N ASP A 12 7.91 1.62 -10.69
CA ASP A 12 8.84 1.52 -11.84
C ASP A 12 9.50 2.87 -12.18
N GLN A 13 8.80 3.98 -11.94
CA GLN A 13 9.26 5.33 -12.24
C GLN A 13 9.99 5.99 -11.05
N GLY A 14 10.13 5.30 -9.92
CA GLY A 14 10.76 5.83 -8.72
C GLY A 14 9.98 6.99 -8.08
N ARG A 15 8.64 6.98 -8.22
CA ARG A 15 7.76 7.98 -7.62
C ARG A 15 7.22 7.50 -6.27
N PRO A 16 6.88 8.42 -5.36
CA PRO A 16 6.19 8.06 -4.12
C PRO A 16 4.91 7.25 -4.40
N MET A 17 4.71 6.16 -3.67
CA MET A 17 3.54 5.28 -3.84
C MET A 17 2.39 5.70 -2.92
N GLU A 18 1.15 5.66 -3.41
CA GLU A 18 -0.07 6.04 -2.66
C GLU A 18 -0.56 4.98 -1.64
N ILE A 19 0.36 4.40 -0.86
CA ILE A 19 0.06 3.29 0.06
C ILE A 19 -0.92 3.71 1.16
N ASP A 20 -0.75 4.90 1.72
CA ASP A 20 -1.56 5.39 2.83
C ASP A 20 -3.00 5.71 2.39
N ALA A 21 -3.14 6.37 1.24
CA ALA A 21 -4.44 6.73 0.70
C ALA A 21 -5.26 5.50 0.27
N LEU A 22 -4.60 4.46 -0.24
CA LEU A 22 -5.29 3.32 -0.85
C LEU A 22 -5.40 2.08 0.05
N VAL A 23 -4.33 1.70 0.76
CA VAL A 23 -4.30 0.43 1.51
C VAL A 23 -4.50 0.67 3.00
N LYS A 24 -3.79 1.64 3.58
CA LYS A 24 -3.90 1.98 5.00
C LYS A 24 -5.29 2.52 5.36
N SER A 25 -5.88 3.33 4.48
CA SER A 25 -7.26 3.81 4.65
C SER A 25 -8.28 2.67 4.84
N VAL A 26 -8.11 1.55 4.14
CA VAL A 26 -8.97 0.37 4.29
C VAL A 26 -8.76 -0.32 5.64
N GLN A 27 -7.50 -0.44 6.09
CA GLN A 27 -7.20 -0.94 7.45
C GLN A 27 -7.85 -0.05 8.52
N GLU A 28 -7.69 1.27 8.41
CA GLU A 28 -8.24 2.25 9.35
C GLU A 28 -9.77 2.17 9.42
N LEU A 29 -10.44 2.01 8.26
CA LEU A 29 -11.88 1.75 8.20
C LEU A 29 -12.25 0.41 8.87
N GLY A 30 -11.43 -0.63 8.72
CA GLY A 30 -11.58 -1.89 9.44
C GLY A 30 -11.57 -1.69 10.95
N ALA A 31 -10.61 -0.92 11.47
CA ALA A 31 -10.52 -0.58 12.89
C ALA A 31 -11.76 0.21 13.37
N LEU A 32 -12.16 1.25 12.63
CA LEU A 32 -13.33 2.09 12.95
C LEU A 32 -14.63 1.29 13.01
N THR A 33 -14.79 0.34 12.09
CA THR A 33 -16.00 -0.50 11.97
C THR A 33 -15.94 -1.77 12.81
N LYS A 34 -14.83 -2.03 13.51
CA LYS A 34 -14.55 -3.29 14.22
C LYS A 34 -14.59 -4.52 13.29
N THR A 35 -14.25 -4.34 12.03
CA THR A 35 -14.14 -5.41 11.04
C THR A 35 -12.68 -5.84 10.93
N ALA A 36 -12.39 -7.12 11.20
CA ALA A 36 -11.03 -7.64 11.06
C ALA A 36 -10.58 -7.64 9.59
N THR A 37 -9.38 -7.14 9.32
CA THR A 37 -8.82 -7.06 7.95
C THR A 37 -7.43 -7.73 7.83
N PRO A 38 -7.25 -8.98 8.29
CA PRO A 38 -5.93 -9.62 8.40
C PRO A 38 -5.17 -9.72 7.07
N THR A 39 -5.89 -9.88 5.95
CA THR A 39 -5.29 -9.87 4.61
C THR A 39 -4.80 -8.48 4.22
N ILE A 40 -5.56 -7.43 4.56
CA ILE A 40 -5.15 -6.04 4.31
C ILE A 40 -3.94 -5.69 5.17
N ASP A 41 -3.90 -6.11 6.44
CA ASP A 41 -2.74 -5.94 7.32
C ASP A 41 -1.47 -6.54 6.71
N THR A 42 -1.60 -7.77 6.18
CA THR A 42 -0.48 -8.46 5.53
C THR A 42 -0.04 -7.73 4.25
N VAL A 43 -0.98 -7.34 3.39
CA VAL A 43 -0.68 -6.62 2.15
C VAL A 43 -0.08 -5.25 2.43
N LEU A 44 -0.57 -4.52 3.43
CA LEU A 44 -0.04 -3.22 3.86
C LEU A 44 1.42 -3.36 4.29
N ALA A 45 1.72 -4.31 5.18
CA ALA A 45 3.08 -4.55 5.66
C ALA A 45 4.06 -4.88 4.53
N LEU A 46 3.67 -5.79 3.62
CA LEU A 46 4.50 -6.17 2.47
C LEU A 46 4.70 -5.02 1.48
N THR A 47 3.66 -4.23 1.23
CA THR A 47 3.73 -3.10 0.29
C THR A 47 4.61 -1.97 0.85
N GLN A 48 4.47 -1.65 2.14
CA GLN A 48 5.34 -0.70 2.83
C GLN A 48 6.80 -1.17 2.80
N LEU A 49 7.06 -2.45 3.07
CA LEU A 49 8.41 -3.02 2.98
C LEU A 49 8.99 -2.88 1.57
N ARG A 50 8.20 -3.19 0.55
CA ARG A 50 8.62 -3.06 -0.86
C ARG A 50 8.98 -1.61 -1.21
N ALA A 51 8.15 -0.65 -0.82
CA ALA A 51 8.37 0.75 -1.11
C ALA A 51 9.55 1.35 -0.31
N LYS A 52 9.70 0.98 0.96
CA LYS A 52 10.88 1.36 1.78
C LYS A 52 12.18 0.84 1.17
N THR A 53 12.20 -0.42 0.73
CA THR A 53 13.36 -1.01 0.04
C THR A 53 13.70 -0.27 -1.25
N ALA A 54 12.70 0.31 -1.93
CA ALA A 54 12.88 1.11 -3.13
C ALA A 54 13.18 2.61 -2.83
N GLY A 55 13.17 3.04 -1.57
CA GLY A 55 13.32 4.45 -1.20
C GLY A 55 12.11 5.33 -1.55
N LEU A 56 10.93 4.75 -1.73
CA LEU A 56 9.71 5.42 -2.22
C LEU A 56 8.64 5.60 -1.14
N TYR A 57 8.98 5.35 0.12
CA TYR A 57 8.08 5.49 1.25
C TYR A 57 8.87 5.80 2.53
N HIS A 58 8.52 6.91 3.18
CA HIS A 58 9.14 7.40 4.39
C HIS A 58 8.06 7.56 5.48
N PRO A 59 8.40 7.30 6.76
CA PRO A 59 7.52 7.56 7.89
C PRO A 59 7.24 9.06 8.10
#